data_AF-A0A449ARL3-F1
#
_entry.id   AF-A0A449ARL3-F1
#
_cell.length_a   1.000
_cell.length_b   1.000
_cell.length_c   1.000
_cell.angle_alpha   90.00
_cell.angle_beta   90.00
_cell.angle_gamma   90.00
#
_symmetry.space_group_name_H-M   'P 1'
#
loop_
_entity.id
_entity.type
_entity.pdbx_description
1 polymer ?
#
loop_
_entity_poly.entity_id
_entity_poly.type
_entity_poly.pdbx_seq_one_letter_code
_entity_poly.pdbx_strand_id
1 'polypeptide(L)'
;MTNDLFEKKRIYVNYGSQISSKSRNEWIFIYKIILILFFFSGILTLFLKLDSSLFPQFLVKSNRGSLPLQDFISFETPLKQQNNAIVLIRFTILSFVFLFSIFKNFTNINTQKERIKHYLIFYILYLSLSIISFTLFFSFISKTNEQGTLIKYEPYQYLQLIFLLIPLAIVNTLFEIYNYLIKRKSDPILYKSSIPLIIQIASQTLLLAFVLINFGLWIKYSREGLLFRDTPQNEQKYWNFIEEIFNIKSLKNLLIVIASFALIVFLIIGSNAIKLQRLSEKNIYKAQDKDRFLLSVIFLIVSIIWLSTLLFKEPIKYSLSGPEYKYNLKNSFVVILSAFVTLLYFLVSYLKFTKTKNPIGLSVRFAVAQLLIWIPMMISVITVDNSNINLINLLVASIFSLVTFIHYMLTNKFIQKTTFALLSLLFASKIIFILILGLNHVLLGNNNHVLTSVPTPISILKIISITYVSLLIILFLFETVQLQITIMIKILKEKNLKLEKEN
;
A
#
# COMPACT_ATOMS: atom_id res chain seq x y z
N MET A 1 36.65 -21.69 -27.26
CA MET A 1 36.05 -20.65 -26.37
C MET A 1 34.55 -20.81 -26.12
N THR A 2 33.83 -21.71 -26.80
CA THR A 2 32.38 -21.92 -26.66
C THR A 2 31.98 -22.85 -25.50
N ASN A 3 32.80 -23.86 -25.16
CA ASN A 3 32.44 -24.86 -24.14
C ASN A 3 32.37 -24.31 -22.71
N ASP A 4 33.23 -23.36 -22.33
CA ASP A 4 33.28 -22.80 -20.98
C ASP A 4 32.03 -21.94 -20.65
N LEU A 5 31.45 -21.29 -21.66
CA LEU A 5 30.20 -20.52 -21.54
C LEU A 5 28.97 -21.45 -21.41
N PHE A 6 28.98 -22.58 -22.12
CA PHE A 6 27.97 -23.61 -22.00
C PHE A 6 28.06 -24.38 -20.67
N GLU A 7 29.26 -24.69 -20.19
CA GLU A 7 29.48 -25.32 -18.88
C GLU A 7 29.07 -24.42 -17.74
N LYS A 8 29.47 -23.14 -17.75
CA LYS A 8 28.97 -22.16 -16.78
C LYS A 8 27.45 -22.12 -16.78
N LYS A 9 26.83 -22.02 -17.97
CA LYS A 9 25.36 -22.02 -18.11
C LYS A 9 24.71 -23.31 -17.60
N ARG A 10 25.34 -24.48 -17.81
CA ARG A 10 24.85 -25.79 -17.33
C ARG A 10 24.97 -25.93 -15.81
N ILE A 11 26.07 -25.47 -15.22
CA ILE A 11 26.28 -25.43 -13.77
C ILE A 11 25.23 -24.51 -13.12
N TYR A 12 24.95 -23.33 -13.70
CA TYR A 12 23.90 -22.42 -13.21
C TYR A 12 22.48 -22.98 -13.34
N VAL A 13 22.17 -23.72 -14.41
CA VAL A 13 20.86 -24.37 -14.60
C VAL A 13 20.67 -25.56 -13.63
N ASN A 14 21.73 -26.31 -13.35
CA ASN A 14 21.71 -27.37 -12.33
C ASN A 14 21.60 -26.82 -10.90
N TYR A 15 22.24 -25.69 -10.60
CA TYR A 15 22.10 -25.02 -9.30
C TYR A 15 20.66 -24.52 -9.10
N GLY A 16 20.06 -23.86 -10.11
CA GLY A 16 18.67 -23.39 -10.04
C GLY A 16 17.62 -24.50 -9.92
N SER A 17 17.89 -25.70 -10.45
CA SER A 17 16.99 -26.86 -10.38
C SER A 17 17.19 -27.72 -9.12
N GLN A 18 18.39 -27.75 -8.54
CA GLN A 18 18.61 -28.32 -7.21
C GLN A 18 18.08 -27.40 -6.08
N ILE A 19 18.10 -26.07 -6.27
CA ILE A 19 17.48 -25.10 -5.35
C ILE A 19 15.94 -25.21 -5.35
N SER A 20 15.33 -25.48 -6.51
CA SER A 20 13.87 -25.56 -6.60
C SER A 20 13.29 -26.85 -6.00
N SER A 21 14.06 -27.95 -6.01
CA SER A 21 13.60 -29.27 -5.57
C SER A 21 13.73 -29.53 -4.06
N LYS A 22 14.49 -28.74 -3.30
CA LYS A 22 14.75 -28.96 -1.86
C LYS A 22 13.93 -28.12 -0.87
N SER A 23 12.87 -27.41 -1.30
CA SER A 23 12.29 -26.32 -0.49
C SER A 23 10.84 -26.48 0.02
N ARG A 24 10.30 -27.70 0.15
CA ARG A 24 9.16 -27.93 1.07
C ARG A 24 9.67 -27.96 2.51
N ASN A 25 10.09 -26.81 3.00
CA ASN A 25 10.49 -26.64 4.38
C ASN A 25 9.27 -26.19 5.19
N GLU A 26 8.75 -27.07 6.04
CA GLU A 26 7.56 -26.84 6.87
C GLU A 26 7.68 -25.55 7.70
N TRP A 27 8.89 -25.19 8.15
CA TRP A 27 9.14 -23.94 8.89
C TRP A 27 8.78 -22.68 8.12
N ILE A 28 9.01 -22.66 6.80
CA ILE A 28 8.63 -21.53 5.93
C ILE A 28 7.11 -21.37 5.92
N PHE A 29 6.40 -22.50 5.82
CA PHE A 29 4.94 -22.52 5.81
C PHE A 29 4.36 -22.05 7.14
N ILE A 30 4.87 -22.57 8.26
CA ILE A 30 4.47 -22.18 9.61
C ILE A 30 4.66 -20.67 9.82
N TYR A 31 5.85 -20.13 9.53
CA TYR A 31 6.13 -18.71 9.73
C TYR A 31 5.25 -17.80 8.86
N LYS A 32 4.96 -18.21 7.62
CA LYS A 32 4.04 -17.49 6.74
C LYS A 32 2.61 -17.51 7.27
N ILE A 33 2.10 -18.67 7.69
CA ILE A 33 0.74 -18.79 8.20
C ILE A 33 0.55 -17.92 9.44
N ILE A 34 1.49 -17.95 10.40
CA ILE A 34 1.40 -17.13 11.61
C ILE A 34 1.31 -15.64 11.23
N LEU A 35 2.16 -15.16 10.31
CA LEU A 35 2.10 -13.77 9.84
C LEU A 35 0.80 -13.44 9.12
N ILE A 36 0.32 -14.34 8.27
CA ILE A 36 -0.93 -14.16 7.52
C ILE A 36 -2.13 -14.07 8.46
N LEU A 37 -2.23 -15.00 9.42
CA LEU A 37 -3.31 -15.02 10.39
C LEU A 37 -3.26 -13.78 11.28
N PHE A 38 -2.09 -13.42 11.80
CA PHE A 38 -1.93 -12.21 12.61
C PHE A 38 -2.24 -10.92 11.84
N PHE A 39 -1.79 -10.83 10.58
CA PHE A 39 -2.11 -9.69 9.72
C PHE A 39 -3.60 -9.60 9.42
N PHE A 40 -4.24 -10.73 9.08
CA PHE A 40 -5.66 -10.83 8.81
C PHE A 40 -6.49 -10.40 10.04
N SER A 41 -6.24 -11.03 11.19
CA SER A 41 -6.97 -10.74 12.43
C SER A 41 -6.69 -9.32 12.93
N GLY A 42 -5.43 -8.88 12.85
CA GLY A 42 -4.99 -7.56 13.29
C GLY A 42 -5.67 -6.44 12.51
N ILE A 43 -5.58 -6.46 11.17
CA ILE A 43 -6.22 -5.43 10.33
C ILE A 43 -7.74 -5.49 10.47
N LEU A 44 -8.34 -6.69 10.45
CA LEU A 44 -9.79 -6.80 10.58
C LEU A 44 -10.25 -6.21 11.92
N THR A 45 -9.54 -6.49 13.01
CA THR A 45 -9.86 -5.92 14.33
C THR A 45 -9.73 -4.40 14.35
N LEU A 46 -8.66 -3.84 13.75
CA LEU A 46 -8.47 -2.38 13.63
C LEU A 46 -9.60 -1.72 12.84
N PHE A 47 -10.06 -2.37 11.75
CA PHE A 47 -11.15 -1.85 10.92
C PHE A 47 -12.53 -1.99 11.57
N LEU A 48 -12.80 -3.09 12.27
CA LEU A 48 -14.06 -3.27 13.01
C LEU A 48 -14.16 -2.32 14.21
N LYS A 49 -13.04 -2.04 14.87
CA LYS A 49 -12.93 -1.14 16.03
C LYS A 49 -12.35 0.22 15.66
N LEU A 50 -12.72 0.76 14.50
CA LEU A 50 -12.10 1.97 13.94
C LEU A 50 -12.19 3.19 14.88
N ASP A 51 -13.31 3.35 15.57
CA ASP A 51 -13.61 4.43 16.53
C ASP A 51 -12.98 4.27 17.91
N SER A 52 -12.39 3.11 18.21
CA SER A 52 -11.68 2.82 19.47
C SER A 52 -10.20 2.50 19.24
N SER A 53 -9.78 2.32 17.99
CA SER A 53 -8.40 1.97 17.63
C SER A 53 -7.74 2.99 16.72
N LEU A 54 -8.04 2.98 15.42
CA LEU A 54 -7.40 3.82 14.41
C LEU A 54 -7.67 5.31 14.65
N PHE A 55 -8.94 5.65 14.88
CA PHE A 55 -9.42 7.02 15.10
C PHE A 55 -10.25 7.06 16.39
N PRO A 56 -9.60 7.02 17.57
CA PRO A 56 -10.29 6.95 18.85
C PRO A 56 -11.23 8.13 19.07
N GLN A 57 -12.51 7.85 19.29
CA GLN A 57 -13.53 8.86 19.56
C GLN A 57 -13.18 9.74 20.75
N PHE A 58 -12.48 9.17 21.75
CA PHE A 58 -12.03 9.90 22.93
C PHE A 58 -11.11 11.06 22.55
N LEU A 59 -10.32 10.92 21.48
CA LEU A 59 -9.41 11.96 20.99
C LEU A 59 -10.12 12.95 20.08
N VAL A 60 -11.00 12.46 19.21
CA VAL A 60 -11.65 13.25 18.14
C VAL A 60 -12.81 14.10 18.66
N LYS A 61 -13.63 13.59 19.60
CA LYS A 61 -14.81 14.32 20.08
C LYS A 61 -14.41 15.63 20.75
N SER A 62 -14.97 16.74 20.25
CA SER A 62 -14.84 18.05 20.88
C SER A 62 -15.88 18.28 21.99
N ASN A 63 -17.09 17.73 21.83
CA ASN A 63 -18.23 17.91 22.74
C ASN A 63 -18.85 16.57 23.16
N ARG A 64 -19.43 16.50 24.36
CA ARG A 64 -20.02 15.25 24.90
C ARG A 64 -21.18 14.68 24.06
N GLY A 65 -21.88 15.53 23.29
CA GLY A 65 -23.00 15.14 22.43
C GLY A 65 -22.63 14.82 20.97
N SER A 66 -21.36 14.98 20.54
CA SER A 66 -21.01 14.74 19.13
C SER A 66 -20.88 13.26 18.81
N LEU A 67 -21.17 12.91 17.56
CA LEU A 67 -20.98 11.55 17.05
C LEU A 67 -19.47 11.20 17.03
N PRO A 68 -19.09 9.93 17.21
CA PRO A 68 -17.69 9.46 17.37
C PRO A 68 -16.65 10.09 16.44
N LEU A 69 -17.01 10.31 15.17
CA LEU A 69 -16.10 10.80 14.13
C LEU A 69 -16.58 12.09 13.48
N GLN A 70 -17.52 12.81 14.11
CA GLN A 70 -18.11 14.03 13.55
C GLN A 70 -17.05 15.12 13.30
N ASP A 71 -16.12 15.28 14.25
CA ASP A 71 -15.06 16.30 14.20
C ASP A 71 -13.77 15.82 13.52
N PHE A 72 -13.77 14.61 12.93
CA PHE A 72 -12.57 14.03 12.31
C PHE A 72 -12.18 14.79 11.02
N ILE A 73 -10.89 15.09 10.85
CA ILE A 73 -10.35 15.89 9.72
C ILE A 73 -10.99 17.30 9.63
N SER A 74 -11.57 17.81 10.72
CA SER A 74 -11.98 19.22 10.81
C SER A 74 -10.82 20.07 11.36
N PHE A 75 -10.48 21.15 10.67
CA PHE A 75 -9.37 22.05 11.03
C PHE A 75 -9.84 23.49 11.31
N GLU A 76 -11.12 23.66 11.63
CA GLU A 76 -11.76 24.98 11.82
C GLU A 76 -11.27 25.72 13.06
N THR A 77 -11.04 25.02 14.16
CA THR A 77 -10.59 25.60 15.43
C THR A 77 -9.24 25.02 15.87
N PRO A 78 -8.39 25.76 16.59
CA PRO A 78 -7.09 25.26 17.04
C PRO A 78 -7.18 23.94 17.81
N LEU A 79 -8.19 23.78 18.67
CA LEU A 79 -8.46 22.54 19.39
C LEU A 79 -8.77 21.36 18.45
N LYS A 80 -9.57 21.57 17.40
CA LYS A 80 -9.86 20.54 16.40
C LYS A 80 -8.63 20.21 15.56
N GLN A 81 -7.82 21.22 15.21
CA GLN A 81 -6.54 21.02 14.51
C GLN A 81 -5.60 20.14 15.35
N GLN A 82 -5.48 20.46 16.64
CA GLN A 82 -4.69 19.72 17.63
C GLN A 82 -5.12 18.25 17.71
N ASN A 83 -6.40 17.99 17.96
CA ASN A 83 -6.93 16.64 18.11
C ASN A 83 -6.76 15.81 16.82
N ASN A 84 -7.05 16.41 15.67
CA ASN A 84 -6.92 15.72 14.39
C ASN A 84 -5.46 15.43 14.03
N ALA A 85 -4.53 16.35 14.30
CA ALA A 85 -3.11 16.11 14.07
C ALA A 85 -2.57 14.96 14.92
N ILE A 86 -2.93 14.92 16.21
CA ILE A 86 -2.56 13.81 17.12
C ILE A 86 -3.02 12.47 16.56
N VAL A 87 -4.30 12.39 16.16
CA VAL A 87 -4.89 11.16 15.63
C VAL A 87 -4.22 10.74 14.33
N LEU A 88 -3.96 11.68 13.41
CA LEU A 88 -3.30 11.40 12.13
C LEU A 88 -1.84 10.97 12.31
N ILE A 89 -1.09 11.60 13.21
CA ILE A 89 0.31 11.24 13.50
C ILE A 89 0.38 9.84 14.10
N ARG A 90 -0.46 9.56 15.10
CA ARG A 90 -0.57 8.24 15.72
C ARG A 90 -0.93 7.18 14.69
N PHE A 91 -1.95 7.43 13.87
CA PHE A 91 -2.35 6.55 12.78
C PHE A 91 -1.18 6.29 11.82
N THR A 92 -0.46 7.32 11.41
CA THR A 92 0.62 7.21 10.42
C THR A 92 1.81 6.40 10.95
N ILE A 93 2.30 6.72 12.15
CA ILE A 93 3.46 6.06 12.74
C ILE A 93 3.16 4.59 13.07
N LEU A 94 2.03 4.34 13.74
CA LEU A 94 1.65 2.97 14.12
C LEU A 94 1.32 2.13 12.87
N SER A 95 0.57 2.67 11.90
CA SER A 95 0.30 1.93 10.66
C SER A 95 1.58 1.63 9.90
N PHE A 96 2.51 2.59 9.83
CA PHE A 96 3.80 2.37 9.18
C PHE A 96 4.57 1.23 9.84
N VAL A 97 4.75 1.23 11.16
CA VAL A 97 5.53 0.18 11.83
C VAL A 97 4.82 -1.17 11.77
N PHE A 98 3.51 -1.20 11.98
CA PHE A 98 2.71 -2.41 11.87
C PHE A 98 2.83 -3.05 10.48
N LEU A 99 2.54 -2.28 9.42
CA LEU A 99 2.55 -2.76 8.04
C LEU A 99 3.99 -3.07 7.57
N PHE A 100 4.93 -2.17 7.80
CA PHE A 100 6.32 -2.37 7.37
C PHE A 100 6.90 -3.63 7.98
N SER A 101 6.73 -3.85 9.30
CA SER A 101 7.29 -5.01 9.98
C SER A 101 6.73 -6.33 9.42
N ILE A 102 5.42 -6.40 9.18
CA ILE A 102 4.77 -7.60 8.60
C ILE A 102 5.23 -7.85 7.16
N PHE A 103 5.16 -6.83 6.29
CA PHE A 103 5.54 -6.98 4.88
C PHE A 103 7.03 -7.29 4.71
N LYS A 104 7.88 -6.65 5.51
CA LYS A 104 9.32 -6.91 5.53
C LYS A 104 9.59 -8.33 6.01
N ASN A 105 9.00 -8.75 7.12
CA ASN A 105 9.17 -10.10 7.67
C ASN A 105 8.73 -11.18 6.67
N PHE A 106 7.55 -11.01 6.07
CA PHE A 106 7.05 -11.92 5.03
C PHE A 106 7.97 -11.99 3.80
N THR A 107 8.48 -10.85 3.35
CA THR A 107 9.44 -10.80 2.24
C THR A 107 10.74 -11.52 2.61
N ASN A 108 11.22 -11.34 3.83
CA ASN A 108 12.46 -11.93 4.31
C ASN A 108 12.38 -13.46 4.44
N ILE A 109 11.24 -14.00 4.87
CA ILE A 109 10.99 -15.46 4.85
C ILE A 109 11.20 -16.02 3.44
N ASN A 110 10.73 -15.30 2.41
CA ASN A 110 10.92 -15.71 1.02
C ASN A 110 12.35 -15.57 0.52
N THR A 111 13.14 -14.65 1.06
CA THR A 111 14.54 -14.48 0.66
C THR A 111 15.51 -15.37 1.44
N GLN A 112 15.09 -15.91 2.59
CA GLN A 112 15.88 -16.77 3.48
C GLN A 112 15.38 -18.23 3.53
N LYS A 113 14.67 -18.70 2.49
CA LYS A 113 14.07 -20.04 2.42
C LYS A 113 15.08 -21.15 2.81
N GLU A 114 16.32 -21.03 2.36
CA GLU A 114 17.39 -22.01 2.59
C GLU A 114 17.91 -22.05 4.04
N ARG A 115 17.83 -20.93 4.77
CA ARG A 115 18.42 -20.78 6.12
C ARG A 115 17.40 -20.25 7.13
N ILE A 116 16.14 -20.63 6.97
CA ILE A 116 15.01 -20.09 7.73
C ILE A 116 15.16 -20.23 9.25
N LYS A 117 15.84 -21.29 9.73
CA LYS A 117 16.12 -21.49 11.16
C LYS A 117 16.99 -20.38 11.76
N HIS A 118 17.97 -19.89 11.01
CA HIS A 118 18.84 -18.79 11.46
C HIS A 118 18.14 -17.42 11.38
N TYR A 119 17.06 -17.32 10.61
CA TYR A 119 16.25 -16.10 10.51
C TYR A 119 15.29 -15.91 11.70
N LEU A 120 15.12 -16.91 12.56
CA LEU A 120 14.13 -16.91 13.66
C LEU A 120 14.24 -15.66 14.55
N ILE A 121 15.45 -15.23 14.92
CA ILE A 121 15.67 -14.06 15.79
C ILE A 121 15.07 -12.81 15.14
N PHE A 122 15.37 -12.55 13.86
CA PHE A 122 14.82 -11.41 13.15
C PHE A 122 13.31 -11.56 12.91
N TYR A 123 12.82 -12.77 12.66
CA TYR A 123 11.39 -13.04 12.54
C TYR A 123 10.63 -12.60 13.81
N ILE A 124 11.13 -12.98 14.98
CA ILE A 124 10.54 -12.60 16.28
C ILE A 124 10.62 -11.09 16.48
N LEU A 125 11.76 -10.45 16.18
CA LEU A 125 11.93 -9.01 16.35
C LEU A 125 10.98 -8.17 15.45
N TYR A 126 10.77 -8.57 14.20
CA TYR A 126 9.78 -7.88 13.36
C TYR A 126 8.34 -8.14 13.84
N LEU A 127 8.04 -9.38 14.26
CA LEU A 127 6.72 -9.71 14.78
C LEU A 127 6.42 -8.95 16.06
N SER A 128 7.38 -8.83 16.99
CA SER A 128 7.22 -8.09 18.23
C SER A 128 6.98 -6.60 17.99
N LEU A 129 7.70 -5.97 17.06
CA LEU A 129 7.45 -4.57 16.66
C LEU A 129 6.03 -4.38 16.13
N SER A 130 5.53 -5.34 15.35
CA SER A 130 4.16 -5.32 14.85
C SER A 130 3.13 -5.50 15.98
N ILE A 131 3.36 -6.41 16.93
CA ILE A 131 2.51 -6.62 18.11
C ILE A 131 2.49 -5.38 19.02
N ILE A 132 3.65 -4.76 19.27
CA ILE A 132 3.75 -3.52 20.05
C ILE A 132 2.93 -2.43 19.39
N SER A 133 3.12 -2.23 18.08
CA SER A 133 2.37 -1.22 17.34
C SER A 133 0.86 -1.49 17.33
N PHE A 134 0.45 -2.76 17.15
CA PHE A 134 -0.95 -3.19 17.26
C PHE A 134 -1.54 -2.90 18.64
N THR A 135 -0.78 -3.19 19.71
CA THR A 135 -1.24 -2.97 21.08
C THR A 135 -1.39 -1.47 21.38
N LEU A 136 -0.44 -0.65 20.91
CA LEU A 136 -0.48 0.81 21.05
C LEU A 136 -1.67 1.46 20.32
N PHE A 137 -2.21 0.81 19.28
CA PHE A 137 -3.48 1.24 18.68
C PHE A 137 -4.67 1.16 19.64
N PHE A 138 -4.58 0.45 20.76
CA PHE A 138 -5.65 0.40 21.77
C PHE A 138 -5.23 1.03 23.10
N SER A 139 -3.98 0.84 23.51
CA SER A 139 -3.51 1.30 24.82
C SER A 139 -3.09 2.78 24.85
N PHE A 140 -2.48 3.29 23.78
CA PHE A 140 -1.92 4.64 23.75
C PHE A 140 -2.95 5.67 23.27
N ILE A 141 -4.00 5.88 24.09
CA ILE A 141 -5.14 6.78 23.83
C ILE A 141 -5.35 7.74 25.01
N SER A 142 -5.31 7.25 26.24
CA SER A 142 -5.58 8.04 27.44
C SER A 142 -4.73 7.57 28.62
N LYS A 143 -4.44 8.47 29.55
CA LYS A 143 -3.86 8.14 30.86
C LYS A 143 -4.93 8.25 31.95
N THR A 144 -4.78 7.47 33.00
CA THR A 144 -5.62 7.58 34.20
C THR A 144 -5.01 8.63 35.12
N ASN A 145 -5.80 9.61 35.55
CA ASN A 145 -5.37 10.57 36.56
C ASN A 145 -5.39 9.94 37.97
N GLU A 146 -4.81 10.61 38.97
CA GLU A 146 -4.79 10.18 40.38
C GLU A 146 -6.20 9.89 40.94
N GLN A 147 -7.22 10.51 40.36
CA GLN A 147 -8.64 10.36 40.71
C GLN A 147 -9.34 9.19 39.98
N GLY A 148 -8.61 8.37 39.23
CA GLY A 148 -9.18 7.25 38.47
C GLY A 148 -9.90 7.65 37.18
N THR A 149 -9.89 8.92 36.80
CA THR A 149 -10.55 9.44 35.59
C THR A 149 -9.63 9.35 34.37
N LEU A 150 -10.20 9.00 33.22
CA LEU A 150 -9.46 8.95 31.94
C LEU A 150 -9.29 10.37 31.38
N ILE A 151 -8.05 10.76 31.16
CA ILE A 151 -7.67 12.04 30.55
C ILE A 151 -6.79 11.81 29.32
N LYS A 152 -6.83 12.75 28.38
CA LYS A 152 -5.97 12.71 27.19
C LYS A 152 -4.51 12.88 27.62
N TYR A 153 -3.59 12.21 26.92
CA TYR A 153 -2.18 12.59 27.00
C TYR A 153 -2.00 14.01 26.48
N GLU A 154 -0.90 14.64 26.91
CA GLU A 154 -0.51 15.92 26.34
C GLU A 154 -0.10 15.72 24.87
N PRO A 155 -0.40 16.65 23.97
CA PRO A 155 -0.19 16.44 22.54
C PRO A 155 1.23 16.05 22.13
N TYR A 156 2.27 16.63 22.76
CA TYR A 156 3.65 16.26 22.48
C TYR A 156 3.99 14.81 22.88
N GLN A 157 3.27 14.23 23.84
CA GLN A 157 3.48 12.83 24.26
C GLN A 157 3.08 11.88 23.13
N TYR A 158 2.10 12.23 22.30
CA TYR A 158 1.79 11.46 21.10
C TYR A 158 2.88 11.57 20.02
N LEU A 159 3.61 12.69 19.95
CA LEU A 159 4.74 12.80 19.04
C LEU A 159 5.88 11.85 19.42
N GLN A 160 6.00 11.46 20.70
CA GLN A 160 7.03 10.51 21.16
C GLN A 160 6.87 9.10 20.56
N LEU A 161 5.71 8.77 19.97
CA LEU A 161 5.54 7.55 19.17
C LEU A 161 6.57 7.45 18.04
N ILE A 162 7.15 8.57 17.59
CA ILE A 162 8.18 8.59 16.56
C ILE A 162 9.42 7.80 16.94
N PHE A 163 9.72 7.66 18.23
CA PHE A 163 10.85 6.87 18.72
C PHE A 163 10.70 5.38 18.43
N LEU A 164 9.48 4.90 18.14
CA LEU A 164 9.23 3.52 17.71
C LEU A 164 9.87 3.20 16.34
N LEU A 165 10.22 4.22 15.55
CA LEU A 165 10.98 4.07 14.31
C LEU A 165 12.46 3.69 14.55
N ILE A 166 13.03 4.04 15.70
CA ILE A 166 14.43 3.73 16.05
C ILE A 166 14.67 2.22 16.15
N PRO A 167 13.97 1.46 17.03
CA PRO A 167 14.17 0.02 17.12
C PRO A 167 13.84 -0.68 15.79
N LEU A 168 12.84 -0.18 15.04
CA LEU A 168 12.55 -0.70 13.71
C LEU A 168 13.73 -0.54 12.74
N ALA A 169 14.33 0.65 12.68
CA ALA A 169 15.48 0.94 11.83
C ALA A 169 16.71 0.12 12.24
N ILE A 170 16.95 -0.07 13.54
CA ILE A 170 18.03 -0.90 14.06
C ILE A 170 17.85 -2.35 13.63
N VAL A 171 16.66 -2.93 13.85
CA VAL A 171 16.35 -4.32 13.45
C VAL A 171 16.51 -4.49 11.94
N ASN A 172 16.04 -3.54 11.14
CA ASN A 172 16.19 -3.58 9.69
C ASN A 172 17.65 -3.47 9.24
N THR A 173 18.43 -2.56 9.83
CA THR A 173 19.85 -2.39 9.51
C THR A 173 20.66 -3.63 9.87
N LEU A 174 20.46 -4.17 11.08
CA LEU A 174 21.12 -5.41 11.52
C LEU A 174 20.79 -6.58 10.59
N PHE A 175 19.53 -6.70 10.16
CA PHE A 175 19.14 -7.73 9.21
C PHE A 175 19.81 -7.57 7.84
N GLU A 176 19.89 -6.34 7.31
CA GLU A 176 20.54 -6.10 6.00
C GLU A 176 22.04 -6.39 6.06
N ILE A 177 22.73 -6.01 7.15
CA ILE A 177 24.15 -6.35 7.38
C ILE A 177 24.31 -7.86 7.47
N TYR A 178 23.49 -8.54 8.29
CA TYR A 178 23.52 -9.99 8.45
C TYR A 178 23.30 -10.71 7.11
N ASN A 179 22.30 -10.27 6.35
CA ASN A 179 21.98 -10.81 5.04
C ASN A 179 23.13 -10.60 4.04
N TYR A 180 23.77 -9.42 4.05
CA TYR A 180 24.95 -9.14 3.24
C TYR A 180 26.09 -10.10 3.55
N LEU A 181 26.43 -10.27 4.84
CA LEU A 181 27.52 -11.15 5.27
C LEU A 181 27.32 -12.60 4.84
N ILE A 182 26.08 -13.09 4.94
CA ILE A 182 25.75 -14.46 4.53
C ILE A 182 25.77 -14.61 3.02
N LYS A 183 25.14 -13.68 2.29
CA LYS A 183 24.95 -13.81 0.85
C LYS A 183 26.16 -13.41 0.02
N ARG A 184 27.16 -12.75 0.62
CA ARG A 184 28.44 -12.50 -0.04
C ARG A 184 29.10 -13.77 -0.58
N LYS A 185 28.92 -14.91 0.09
CA LYS A 185 29.44 -16.22 -0.35
C LYS A 185 28.51 -16.95 -1.31
N SER A 186 27.19 -16.87 -1.13
CA SER A 186 26.22 -17.62 -1.94
C SER A 186 25.80 -16.92 -3.23
N ASP A 187 25.69 -15.58 -3.21
CA ASP A 187 25.28 -14.72 -4.34
C ASP A 187 26.29 -13.57 -4.56
N PRO A 188 27.53 -13.87 -4.96
CA PRO A 188 28.59 -12.86 -5.06
C PRO A 188 28.27 -11.76 -6.08
N ILE A 189 27.43 -12.01 -7.08
CA ILE A 189 27.10 -11.02 -8.12
C ILE A 189 26.44 -9.78 -7.49
N LEU A 190 25.50 -9.99 -6.56
CA LEU A 190 24.82 -8.91 -5.86
C LEU A 190 25.60 -8.39 -4.66
N TYR A 191 26.30 -9.26 -3.94
CA TYR A 191 26.83 -8.97 -2.60
C TYR A 191 28.36 -8.85 -2.54
N LYS A 192 29.08 -8.90 -3.68
CA LYS A 192 30.55 -8.74 -3.71
C LYS A 192 30.98 -7.33 -3.29
N SER A 193 30.25 -6.30 -3.71
CA SER A 193 30.53 -4.90 -3.34
C SER A 193 29.72 -4.50 -2.11
N SER A 194 30.35 -3.81 -1.16
CA SER A 194 29.68 -3.22 0.01
C SER A 194 29.02 -1.87 -0.30
N ILE A 195 29.35 -1.23 -1.43
CA ILE A 195 28.84 0.10 -1.80
C ILE A 195 27.30 0.16 -1.79
N PRO A 196 26.56 -0.79 -2.40
CA PRO A 196 25.10 -0.76 -2.41
C PRO A 196 24.50 -0.89 -0.99
N LEU A 197 25.15 -1.65 -0.11
CA LEU A 197 24.76 -1.76 1.31
C LEU A 197 25.00 -0.43 2.04
N ILE A 198 26.16 0.18 1.84
CA ILE A 198 26.52 1.46 2.47
C ILE A 198 25.52 2.55 2.06
N ILE A 199 25.25 2.69 0.76
CA ILE A 199 24.26 3.66 0.24
C ILE A 199 22.89 3.40 0.86
N GLN A 200 22.47 2.14 0.93
CA GLN A 200 21.19 1.75 1.51
C GLN A 200 21.06 2.11 2.99
N ILE A 201 22.05 1.74 3.81
CA ILE A 201 22.05 2.02 5.25
C ILE A 201 22.15 3.53 5.49
N ALA A 202 23.08 4.22 4.82
CA ALA A 202 23.25 5.67 4.96
C ALA A 202 21.94 6.41 4.61
N SER A 203 21.27 6.01 3.53
CA SER A 203 19.99 6.62 3.14
C SER A 203 18.88 6.36 4.15
N GLN A 204 18.79 5.14 4.71
CA GLN A 204 17.82 4.80 5.74
C GLN A 204 18.06 5.58 7.03
N THR A 205 19.32 5.71 7.46
CA THR A 205 19.71 6.48 8.65
C THR A 205 19.44 7.96 8.45
N LEU A 206 19.74 8.53 7.28
CA LEU A 206 19.44 9.93 6.97
C LEU A 206 17.94 10.21 6.92
N LEU A 207 17.12 9.29 6.38
CA LEU A 207 15.65 9.40 6.44
C LEU A 207 15.15 9.39 7.88
N LEU A 208 15.64 8.46 8.70
CA LEU A 208 15.27 8.40 10.12
C LEU A 208 15.68 9.69 10.83
N ALA A 209 16.91 10.15 10.62
CA ALA A 209 17.41 11.38 11.22
C ALA A 209 16.58 12.60 10.79
N PHE A 210 16.24 12.71 9.50
CA PHE A 210 15.37 13.78 9.00
C PHE A 210 14.02 13.80 9.71
N VAL A 211 13.39 12.63 9.87
CA VAL A 211 12.09 12.52 10.56
C VAL A 211 12.23 12.85 12.05
N LEU A 212 13.21 12.27 12.74
CA LEU A 212 13.43 12.52 14.17
C LEU A 212 13.77 13.98 14.47
N ILE A 213 14.57 14.64 13.62
CA ILE A 213 14.88 16.07 13.77
C ILE A 213 13.62 16.91 13.60
N ASN A 214 12.80 16.66 12.57
CA ASN A 214 11.57 17.43 12.36
C ASN A 214 10.60 17.30 13.54
N PHE A 215 10.32 16.07 13.98
CA PHE A 215 9.45 15.83 15.14
C PHE A 215 10.07 16.35 16.44
N GLY A 216 11.40 16.22 16.61
CA GLY A 216 12.12 16.74 17.77
C GLY A 216 12.08 18.27 17.85
N LEU A 217 12.23 18.98 16.72
CA LEU A 217 12.05 20.42 16.65
C LEU A 217 10.59 20.80 16.95
N TRP A 218 9.63 20.05 16.42
CA TRP A 218 8.21 20.28 16.71
C TRP A 218 7.93 20.19 18.22
N ILE A 219 8.41 19.14 18.89
CA ILE A 219 8.28 18.96 20.35
C ILE A 219 9.02 20.07 21.12
N LYS A 220 10.25 20.40 20.71
CA LYS A 220 11.07 21.41 21.41
C LYS A 220 10.41 22.80 21.38
N TYR A 221 9.74 23.14 20.28
CA TYR A 221 9.07 24.43 20.10
C TYR A 221 7.58 24.44 20.51
N SER A 222 7.01 23.32 20.95
CA SER A 222 5.70 23.29 21.61
C SER A 222 5.84 23.71 23.08
N ARG A 223 5.62 24.98 23.41
CA ARG A 223 5.42 25.42 24.80
C ARG A 223 4.02 24.99 25.26
N GLU A 224 3.90 24.55 26.52
CA GLU A 224 2.64 24.11 27.15
C GLU A 224 1.93 22.94 26.44
N GLY A 225 2.65 22.24 25.55
CA GLY A 225 2.16 21.03 24.90
C GLY A 225 1.20 21.25 23.73
N LEU A 226 1.06 22.47 23.20
CA LEU A 226 0.26 22.76 22.00
C LEU A 226 1.11 22.63 20.72
N LEU A 227 0.53 22.03 19.66
CA LEU A 227 1.24 21.71 18.41
C LEU A 227 1.06 22.80 17.35
N PHE A 228 0.02 23.62 17.50
CA PHE A 228 -0.35 24.72 16.63
C PHE A 228 -0.29 26.05 17.37
N ARG A 229 -0.41 27.15 16.63
CA ARG A 229 -0.38 28.51 17.17
C ARG A 229 -1.62 28.74 18.04
N ASP A 230 -1.42 28.98 19.33
CA ASP A 230 -2.48 29.43 20.23
C ASP A 230 -1.99 30.59 21.11
N THR A 231 -2.67 31.72 20.92
CA THR A 231 -2.49 33.04 21.56
C THR A 231 -1.25 33.85 21.14
N PRO A 232 -1.32 35.21 21.18
CA PRO A 232 -0.19 36.10 20.89
C PRO A 232 1.02 35.93 21.83
N GLN A 233 0.85 35.24 22.96
CA GLN A 233 1.87 35.08 24.00
C GLN A 233 2.68 33.78 23.86
N ASN A 234 2.17 32.78 23.12
CA ASN A 234 2.81 31.48 22.90
C ASN A 234 2.75 31.07 21.40
N GLU A 235 3.52 31.78 20.57
CA GLU A 235 3.64 31.42 19.16
C GLU A 235 4.47 30.15 18.94
N GLN A 236 3.85 29.17 18.28
CA GLN A 236 4.49 27.92 17.91
C GLN A 236 5.47 28.17 16.76
N LYS A 237 6.76 28.33 17.09
CA LYS A 237 7.80 28.74 16.12
C LYS A 237 8.02 27.76 14.97
N TYR A 238 7.86 26.46 15.22
CA TYR A 238 8.08 25.44 14.19
C TYR A 238 6.98 25.47 13.11
N TRP A 239 5.73 25.55 13.55
CA TRP A 239 4.53 25.64 12.73
C TRP A 239 4.51 26.96 11.98
N ASN A 240 4.84 28.08 12.65
CA ASN A 240 5.00 29.36 11.95
C ASN A 240 6.06 29.27 10.85
N PHE A 241 7.20 28.63 11.11
CA PHE A 241 8.22 28.40 10.08
C PHE A 241 7.72 27.54 8.91
N ILE A 242 6.98 26.46 9.18
CA ILE A 242 6.36 25.64 8.14
C ILE A 242 5.32 26.45 7.36
N GLU A 243 4.47 27.20 8.06
CA GLU A 243 3.44 28.04 7.47
C GLU A 243 4.05 29.11 6.56
N GLU A 244 5.12 29.77 7.00
CA GLU A 244 5.87 30.73 6.19
C GLU A 244 6.43 30.10 4.90
N ILE A 245 6.97 28.88 4.98
CA ILE A 245 7.48 28.16 3.79
C ILE A 245 6.37 27.92 2.77
N PHE A 246 5.17 27.57 3.19
CA PHE A 246 4.09 27.20 2.26
C PHE A 246 3.19 28.38 1.85
N ASN A 247 2.96 29.36 2.73
CA ASN A 247 2.01 30.45 2.48
C ASN A 247 2.68 31.70 1.91
N ILE A 248 3.95 31.99 2.26
CA ILE A 248 4.65 33.16 1.70
C ILE A 248 5.19 32.81 0.32
N LYS A 249 4.64 33.47 -0.71
CA LYS A 249 5.05 33.34 -2.11
C LYS A 249 6.42 33.96 -2.33
N SER A 250 7.47 33.19 -2.08
CA SER A 250 8.88 33.58 -2.28
C SER A 250 9.64 32.52 -3.05
N LEU A 251 10.53 32.93 -3.96
CA LEU A 251 11.43 32.02 -4.69
C LEU A 251 12.26 31.16 -3.72
N LYS A 252 12.73 31.76 -2.62
CA LYS A 252 13.49 31.06 -1.58
C LYS A 252 12.69 29.91 -0.99
N ASN A 253 11.43 30.15 -0.66
CA ASN A 253 10.54 29.16 -0.07
C ASN A 253 10.23 28.03 -1.07
N LEU A 254 9.97 28.38 -2.34
CA LEU A 254 9.78 27.40 -3.40
C LEU A 254 11.00 26.50 -3.58
N LEU A 255 12.21 27.07 -3.57
CA LEU A 255 13.46 26.31 -3.67
C LEU A 255 13.66 25.37 -2.47
N ILE A 256 13.33 25.82 -1.25
CA ILE A 256 13.36 24.97 -0.05
C ILE A 256 12.40 23.78 -0.18
N VAL A 257 11.17 24.02 -0.67
CA VAL A 257 10.17 22.95 -0.89
C VAL A 257 10.68 21.96 -1.94
N ILE A 258 11.16 22.43 -3.09
CA ILE A 258 11.66 21.55 -4.15
C ILE A 258 12.88 20.75 -3.68
N ALA A 259 13.85 21.39 -3.01
CA ALA A 259 15.06 20.74 -2.53
C ALA A 259 14.76 19.70 -1.45
N SER A 260 13.86 20.00 -0.51
CA SER A 260 13.46 19.04 0.52
C SER A 260 12.73 17.84 -0.09
N PHE A 261 11.83 18.06 -1.05
CA PHE A 261 11.15 16.96 -1.74
C PHE A 261 12.11 16.09 -2.56
N ALA A 262 13.03 16.72 -3.32
CA ALA A 262 14.05 16.03 -4.10
C ALA A 262 14.98 15.19 -3.20
N LEU A 263 15.39 15.74 -2.06
CA LEU A 263 16.21 15.03 -1.07
C LEU A 263 15.47 13.82 -0.51
N ILE A 264 14.20 13.95 -0.12
CA ILE A 264 13.41 12.81 0.38
C ILE A 264 13.27 11.72 -0.70
N VAL A 265 12.95 12.09 -1.95
CA VAL A 265 12.84 11.12 -3.06
C VAL A 265 14.18 10.41 -3.30
N PHE A 266 15.28 11.17 -3.35
CA PHE A 266 16.61 10.60 -3.53
C PHE A 266 16.97 9.61 -2.42
N LEU A 267 16.70 9.96 -1.16
CA LEU A 267 16.94 9.06 -0.03
C LEU A 267 16.04 7.81 -0.06
N ILE A 268 14.78 7.92 -0.50
CA ILE A 268 13.88 6.77 -0.67
C ILE A 268 14.44 5.81 -1.73
N ILE A 269 14.93 6.34 -2.86
CA ILE A 269 15.59 5.55 -3.91
C ILE A 269 16.86 4.89 -3.35
N GLY A 270 17.71 5.66 -2.67
CA GLY A 270 18.94 5.16 -2.03
C GLY A 270 18.68 4.06 -1.00
N SER A 271 17.61 4.18 -0.20
CA SER A 271 17.19 3.18 0.80
C SER A 271 16.82 1.81 0.22
N ASN A 272 16.71 1.72 -1.11
CA ASN A 272 16.43 0.49 -1.86
C ASN A 272 17.56 0.12 -2.84
N ALA A 273 18.78 0.64 -2.67
CA ALA A 273 19.90 0.45 -3.59
C ALA A 273 20.20 -1.02 -3.96
N ILE A 274 20.21 -1.95 -2.98
CA ILE A 274 20.45 -3.38 -3.27
C ILE A 274 19.36 -3.96 -4.18
N LYS A 275 18.10 -3.54 -3.99
CA LYS A 275 16.98 -3.98 -4.85
C LYS A 275 17.13 -3.41 -6.26
N LEU A 276 17.59 -2.16 -6.39
CA LEU A 276 17.83 -1.53 -7.69
C LEU A 276 18.96 -2.24 -8.46
N GLN A 277 20.07 -2.59 -7.79
CA GLN A 277 21.13 -3.39 -8.40
C GLN A 277 20.62 -4.77 -8.86
N ARG A 278 19.77 -5.41 -8.04
CA ARG A 278 19.13 -6.67 -8.44
C ARG A 278 18.25 -6.51 -9.68
N LEU A 279 17.64 -5.33 -9.89
CA LEU A 279 16.86 -5.04 -11.09
C LEU A 279 17.76 -4.77 -12.31
N SER A 280 18.96 -4.20 -12.14
CA SER A 280 19.91 -3.99 -13.25
C SER A 280 20.51 -5.30 -13.76
N GLU A 281 20.69 -6.30 -12.90
CA GLU A 281 21.21 -7.63 -13.26
C GLU A 281 20.15 -8.55 -13.92
N LYS A 282 19.50 -8.04 -14.97
CA LYS A 282 18.27 -8.60 -15.57
C LYS A 282 18.39 -10.06 -16.04
N ASN A 283 19.58 -10.54 -16.37
CA ASN A 283 19.81 -11.81 -17.06
C ASN A 283 19.81 -13.05 -16.13
N ILE A 284 20.00 -12.87 -14.82
CA ILE A 284 20.27 -13.97 -13.88
C ILE A 284 19.02 -14.32 -13.05
N TYR A 285 18.28 -13.32 -12.59
CA TYR A 285 17.05 -13.52 -11.80
C TYR A 285 15.81 -13.36 -12.68
N LYS A 286 15.36 -14.45 -13.30
CA LYS A 286 14.18 -14.48 -14.21
C LYS A 286 12.87 -14.85 -13.52
N ALA A 287 12.90 -15.59 -12.41
CA ALA A 287 11.69 -15.92 -11.66
C ALA A 287 11.42 -14.84 -10.60
N GLN A 288 10.34 -14.08 -10.77
CA GLN A 288 9.80 -13.25 -9.69
C GLN A 288 8.82 -14.07 -8.87
N ASP A 289 8.98 -13.99 -7.54
CA ASP A 289 8.20 -14.78 -6.60
C ASP A 289 6.80 -14.17 -6.46
N LYS A 290 5.79 -14.87 -6.97
CA LYS A 290 4.37 -14.48 -6.87
C LYS A 290 3.90 -14.36 -5.42
N ASP A 291 4.62 -15.00 -4.49
CA ASP A 291 4.40 -14.92 -3.04
C ASP A 291 4.30 -13.47 -2.55
N ARG A 292 4.97 -12.50 -3.21
CA ARG A 292 4.90 -11.08 -2.84
C ARG A 292 3.50 -10.46 -2.90
N PHE A 293 2.62 -10.99 -3.74
CA PHE A 293 1.24 -10.52 -3.81
C PHE A 293 0.33 -11.14 -2.76
N LEU A 294 0.76 -12.21 -2.07
CA LEU A 294 -0.11 -12.94 -1.15
C LEU A 294 -0.63 -12.05 -0.01
N LEU A 295 0.25 -11.32 0.66
CA LEU A 295 -0.16 -10.37 1.71
C LEU A 295 -1.05 -9.24 1.16
N SER A 296 -0.77 -8.75 -0.04
CA SER A 296 -1.60 -7.71 -0.67
C SER A 296 -3.00 -8.23 -1.02
N VAL A 297 -3.11 -9.50 -1.45
CA VAL A 297 -4.39 -10.18 -1.68
C VAL A 297 -5.15 -10.37 -0.38
N ILE A 298 -4.46 -10.79 0.70
CA ILE A 298 -5.07 -10.90 2.03
C ILE A 298 -5.58 -9.54 2.51
N PHE A 299 -4.80 -8.47 2.32
CA PHE A 299 -5.24 -7.12 2.68
C PHE A 299 -6.51 -6.74 1.91
N LEU A 300 -6.57 -6.97 0.60
CA LEU A 300 -7.79 -6.74 -0.17
C LEU A 300 -8.99 -7.56 0.34
N ILE A 301 -8.78 -8.84 0.68
CA ILE A 301 -9.84 -9.68 1.25
C ILE A 301 -10.35 -9.08 2.56
N VAL A 302 -9.46 -8.69 3.47
CA VAL A 302 -9.83 -8.07 4.74
C VAL A 302 -10.60 -6.76 4.51
N SER A 303 -10.15 -5.92 3.58
CA SER A 303 -10.84 -4.68 3.23
C SER A 303 -12.23 -4.95 2.65
N ILE A 304 -12.40 -5.97 1.81
CA ILE A 304 -13.70 -6.39 1.27
C ILE A 304 -14.62 -6.91 2.38
N ILE A 305 -14.11 -7.73 3.29
CA ILE A 305 -14.87 -8.22 4.46
C ILE A 305 -15.33 -7.03 5.29
N TRP A 306 -14.45 -6.07 5.58
CA TRP A 306 -14.81 -4.85 6.29
C TRP A 306 -15.87 -4.01 5.55
N LEU A 307 -15.74 -3.81 4.23
CA LEU A 307 -16.79 -3.13 3.45
C LEU A 307 -18.15 -3.83 3.59
N SER A 308 -18.17 -5.17 3.62
CA SER A 308 -19.41 -5.91 3.83
C SER A 308 -20.03 -5.65 5.21
N THR A 309 -19.22 -5.47 6.26
CA THR A 309 -19.76 -5.16 7.60
C THR A 309 -20.37 -3.76 7.68
N LEU A 310 -19.93 -2.83 6.83
CA LEU A 310 -20.55 -1.50 6.73
C LEU A 310 -21.96 -1.54 6.13
N LEU A 311 -22.25 -2.47 5.22
CA LEU A 311 -23.58 -2.62 4.63
C LEU A 311 -24.65 -3.11 5.62
N PHE A 312 -24.24 -3.79 6.69
CA PHE A 312 -25.14 -4.25 7.75
C PHE A 312 -25.46 -3.16 8.79
N LYS A 313 -24.81 -1.99 8.72
CA LYS A 313 -25.13 -0.84 9.57
C LYS A 313 -26.33 -0.07 9.00
N GLU A 314 -26.92 0.79 9.81
CA GLU A 314 -28.05 1.62 9.36
C GLU A 314 -27.68 2.42 8.10
N PRO A 315 -28.57 2.43 7.09
CA PRO A 315 -28.30 3.13 5.85
C PRO A 315 -28.21 4.63 6.11
N ILE A 316 -27.26 5.27 5.43
CA ILE A 316 -27.09 6.73 5.54
C ILE A 316 -28.27 7.40 4.87
N LYS A 317 -29.10 8.08 5.66
CA LYS A 317 -30.36 8.70 5.21
C LYS A 317 -30.16 9.99 4.40
N TYR A 318 -28.98 10.60 4.47
CA TYR A 318 -28.70 11.88 3.81
C TYR A 318 -28.07 11.69 2.43
N SER A 319 -28.80 12.04 1.37
CA SER A 319 -28.23 12.52 0.11
C SER A 319 -28.09 14.03 0.18
N LEU A 320 -26.93 14.58 -0.17
CA LEU A 320 -26.73 16.03 -0.30
C LEU A 320 -27.66 16.66 -1.37
N SER A 321 -28.28 15.83 -2.21
CA SER A 321 -29.01 16.21 -3.42
C SER A 321 -29.99 15.10 -3.84
N GLY A 322 -31.22 15.09 -3.28
CA GLY A 322 -32.34 14.31 -3.86
C GLY A 322 -33.04 13.30 -2.94
N PRO A 323 -34.12 12.65 -3.43
CA PRO A 323 -35.08 11.92 -2.61
C PRO A 323 -34.53 10.57 -2.12
N GLU A 324 -35.20 10.05 -1.09
CA GLU A 324 -34.84 8.83 -0.36
C GLU A 324 -34.55 7.60 -1.23
N TYR A 325 -33.56 6.87 -0.75
CA TYR A 325 -33.21 5.46 -0.96
C TYR A 325 -34.15 4.63 -1.86
N LYS A 326 -33.94 4.66 -3.18
CA LYS A 326 -34.32 3.56 -4.07
C LYS A 326 -33.16 3.15 -4.95
N TYR A 327 -32.67 1.93 -4.74
CA TYR A 327 -31.67 1.32 -5.61
C TYR A 327 -32.32 1.00 -6.96
N ASN A 328 -32.21 1.92 -7.91
CA ASN A 328 -32.81 1.78 -9.24
C ASN A 328 -31.95 0.94 -10.18
N LEU A 329 -32.53 0.45 -11.29
CA LEU A 329 -31.84 -0.26 -12.36
C LEU A 329 -30.60 0.49 -12.89
N LYS A 330 -30.67 1.82 -12.99
CA LYS A 330 -29.54 2.68 -13.38
C LYS A 330 -28.34 2.53 -12.43
N ASN A 331 -28.61 2.38 -11.14
CA ASN A 331 -27.60 2.22 -10.09
C ASN A 331 -27.09 0.77 -10.01
N SER A 332 -27.90 -0.20 -10.47
CA SER A 332 -27.54 -1.63 -10.61
C SER A 332 -26.59 -1.90 -11.78
N PHE A 333 -26.39 -0.93 -12.69
CA PHE A 333 -25.59 -1.12 -13.90
C PHE A 333 -24.16 -1.57 -13.60
N VAL A 334 -23.52 -1.02 -12.57
CA VAL A 334 -22.15 -1.42 -12.16
C VAL A 334 -22.10 -2.89 -11.75
N VAL A 335 -23.11 -3.35 -11.02
CA VAL A 335 -23.22 -4.74 -10.54
C VAL A 335 -23.39 -5.69 -11.72
N ILE A 336 -24.35 -5.40 -12.60
CA ILE A 336 -24.66 -6.23 -13.78
C ILE A 336 -23.45 -6.30 -14.70
N LEU A 337 -22.83 -5.16 -15.01
CA LEU A 337 -21.68 -5.12 -15.90
C LEU A 337 -20.47 -5.85 -15.30
N SER A 338 -20.20 -5.69 -14.01
CA SER A 338 -19.09 -6.38 -13.35
C SER A 338 -19.25 -7.90 -13.38
N ALA A 339 -20.47 -8.39 -13.14
CA ALA A 339 -20.78 -9.82 -13.22
C ALA A 339 -20.63 -10.35 -14.66
N PHE A 340 -21.20 -9.63 -15.63
CA PHE A 340 -21.13 -9.99 -17.05
C PHE A 340 -19.69 -10.01 -17.58
N VAL A 341 -18.88 -8.98 -17.27
CA VAL A 341 -17.47 -8.91 -17.65
C VAL A 341 -16.67 -10.05 -17.05
N THR A 342 -16.93 -10.41 -15.79
CA THR A 342 -16.24 -11.52 -15.13
C THR A 342 -16.60 -12.86 -15.78
N LEU A 343 -17.88 -13.07 -16.08
CA LEU A 343 -18.35 -14.26 -16.79
C LEU A 343 -17.70 -14.38 -18.17
N LEU A 344 -17.70 -13.30 -18.96
CA LEU A 344 -17.02 -13.24 -20.26
C LEU A 344 -15.51 -13.52 -20.14
N TYR A 345 -14.85 -12.94 -19.13
CA TYR A 345 -13.42 -13.17 -18.90
C TYR A 345 -13.10 -14.65 -18.70
N PHE A 346 -13.90 -15.36 -17.88
CA PHE A 346 -13.71 -16.79 -17.67
C PHE A 346 -14.05 -17.61 -18.92
N LEU A 347 -15.17 -17.33 -19.60
CA LEU A 347 -15.52 -18.00 -20.85
C LEU A 347 -14.39 -17.89 -21.88
N VAL A 348 -13.90 -16.69 -22.15
CA VAL A 348 -12.80 -16.44 -23.10
C VAL A 348 -11.49 -17.10 -22.65
N SER A 349 -11.25 -17.23 -21.35
CA SER A 349 -10.04 -17.86 -20.83
C SER A 349 -10.04 -19.39 -20.96
N TYR A 350 -11.22 -20.02 -20.95
CA TYR A 350 -11.35 -21.49 -21.01
C TYR A 350 -11.77 -22.05 -22.38
N LEU A 351 -12.28 -21.23 -23.30
CA LEU A 351 -12.62 -21.66 -24.66
C LEU A 351 -11.38 -22.23 -25.39
N LYS A 352 -11.55 -23.38 -26.06
CA LYS A 352 -10.46 -24.12 -26.74
C LYS A 352 -9.68 -23.26 -27.75
N PHE A 353 -10.38 -22.42 -28.52
CA PHE A 353 -9.79 -21.56 -29.55
C PHE A 353 -8.97 -20.39 -28.99
N THR A 354 -9.27 -19.97 -27.76
CA THR A 354 -8.63 -18.84 -27.09
C THR A 354 -7.79 -19.27 -25.89
N LYS A 355 -7.54 -20.58 -25.72
CA LYS A 355 -6.66 -21.18 -24.69
C LYS A 355 -5.21 -20.76 -24.93
N THR A 356 -4.96 -19.47 -24.71
CA THR A 356 -3.69 -18.84 -24.99
C THR A 356 -2.71 -19.27 -23.92
N LYS A 357 -1.79 -20.16 -24.31
CA LYS A 357 -0.55 -20.38 -23.54
C LYS A 357 0.34 -19.13 -23.50
N ASN A 358 0.02 -18.10 -24.30
CA ASN A 358 0.77 -16.84 -24.35
C ASN A 358 0.47 -15.96 -23.11
N PRO A 359 1.47 -15.69 -22.25
CA PRO A 359 1.30 -14.86 -21.05
C PRO A 359 0.89 -13.41 -21.36
N ILE A 360 1.32 -12.86 -22.49
CA ILE A 360 1.03 -11.46 -22.88
C ILE A 360 -0.45 -11.31 -23.25
N GLY A 361 -1.00 -12.26 -24.01
CA GLY A 361 -2.43 -12.26 -24.37
C GLY A 361 -3.34 -12.37 -23.14
N LEU A 362 -2.94 -13.15 -22.13
CA LEU A 362 -3.66 -13.26 -20.87
C LEU A 362 -3.59 -11.95 -20.05
N SER A 363 -2.45 -11.24 -20.05
CA SER A 363 -2.32 -9.92 -19.42
C SER A 363 -3.23 -8.87 -20.06
N VAL A 364 -3.32 -8.84 -21.40
CA VAL A 364 -4.22 -7.91 -22.10
C VAL A 364 -5.68 -8.19 -21.74
N ARG A 365 -6.11 -9.45 -21.76
CA ARG A 365 -7.49 -9.83 -21.37
C ARG A 365 -7.78 -9.44 -19.92
N PHE A 366 -6.83 -9.65 -19.02
CA PHE A 366 -6.95 -9.24 -17.63
C PHE A 366 -7.09 -7.71 -17.51
N ALA A 367 -6.23 -6.94 -18.19
CA ALA A 367 -6.29 -5.47 -18.16
C ALA A 367 -7.64 -4.94 -18.70
N VAL A 368 -8.15 -5.52 -19.79
CA VAL A 368 -9.47 -5.18 -20.33
C VAL A 368 -10.59 -5.48 -19.33
N ALA A 369 -10.58 -6.68 -18.73
CA ALA A 369 -11.59 -7.04 -17.73
C ALA A 369 -11.56 -6.08 -16.52
N GLN A 370 -10.38 -5.72 -16.03
CA GLN A 370 -10.26 -4.74 -14.95
C GLN A 370 -10.78 -3.36 -15.34
N LEU A 371 -10.45 -2.85 -16.54
CA LEU A 371 -10.96 -1.58 -17.02
C LEU A 371 -12.49 -1.57 -17.12
N LEU A 372 -13.07 -2.62 -17.68
CA LEU A 372 -14.52 -2.75 -17.85
C LEU A 372 -15.26 -2.88 -16.51
N ILE A 373 -14.61 -3.36 -15.45
CA ILE A 373 -15.17 -3.36 -14.08
C ILE A 373 -15.05 -1.97 -13.45
N TRP A 374 -13.90 -1.30 -13.57
CA TRP A 374 -13.59 -0.11 -12.79
C TRP A 374 -14.01 1.22 -13.42
N ILE A 375 -14.12 1.31 -14.76
CA ILE A 375 -14.66 2.50 -15.42
C ILE A 375 -16.13 2.77 -14.99
N PRO A 376 -17.05 1.79 -15.02
CA PRO A 376 -18.41 2.01 -14.50
C PRO A 376 -18.43 2.40 -13.03
N MET A 377 -17.54 1.82 -12.22
CA MET A 377 -17.42 2.19 -10.81
C MET A 377 -16.98 3.64 -10.64
N MET A 378 -16.00 4.11 -11.40
CA MET A 378 -15.60 5.52 -11.42
C MET A 378 -16.75 6.43 -11.87
N ILE A 379 -17.49 6.04 -12.91
CA ILE A 379 -18.67 6.80 -13.38
C ILE A 379 -19.73 6.87 -12.26
N SER A 380 -19.97 5.77 -11.53
CA SER A 380 -20.88 5.76 -10.36
C SER A 380 -20.43 6.77 -9.30
N VAL A 381 -19.14 6.79 -8.94
CA VAL A 381 -18.60 7.74 -7.95
C VAL A 381 -18.75 9.20 -8.40
N ILE A 382 -18.67 9.46 -9.71
CA ILE A 382 -18.80 10.81 -10.26
C ILE A 382 -20.26 11.28 -10.35
N THR A 383 -21.19 10.37 -10.67
CA THR A 383 -22.57 10.69 -11.05
C THR A 383 -23.60 10.41 -9.97
N VAL A 384 -23.30 9.54 -9.00
CA VAL A 384 -24.21 9.14 -7.93
C VAL A 384 -23.69 9.67 -6.60
N ASP A 385 -24.40 10.63 -6.02
CA ASP A 385 -24.04 11.24 -4.73
C ASP A 385 -24.40 10.36 -3.52
N ASN A 386 -25.17 9.29 -3.72
CA ASN A 386 -25.57 8.39 -2.64
C ASN A 386 -24.43 7.44 -2.22
N SER A 387 -23.98 7.59 -0.98
CA SER A 387 -22.88 6.80 -0.41
C SER A 387 -23.19 5.30 -0.33
N ASN A 388 -24.41 4.91 0.00
CA ASN A 388 -24.77 3.49 0.14
C ASN A 388 -24.70 2.76 -1.21
N ILE A 389 -25.15 3.44 -2.28
CA ILE A 389 -25.08 2.89 -3.64
C ILE A 389 -23.63 2.72 -4.08
N ASN A 390 -22.79 3.74 -3.85
CA ASN A 390 -21.37 3.65 -4.15
C ASN A 390 -20.66 2.58 -3.31
N LEU A 391 -21.11 2.31 -2.07
CA LEU A 391 -20.58 1.23 -1.24
C LEU A 391 -20.91 -0.15 -1.82
N ILE A 392 -22.16 -0.38 -2.23
CA ILE A 392 -22.59 -1.63 -2.89
C ILE A 392 -21.80 -1.84 -4.19
N ASN A 393 -21.74 -0.81 -5.03
CA ASN A 393 -21.04 -0.85 -6.30
C ASN A 393 -19.53 -1.11 -6.10
N LEU A 394 -18.92 -0.49 -5.08
CA LEU A 394 -17.53 -0.73 -4.70
C LEU A 394 -17.30 -2.17 -4.27
N LEU A 395 -18.16 -2.72 -3.40
CA LEU A 395 -18.04 -4.08 -2.88
C LEU A 395 -18.08 -5.09 -4.04
N VAL A 396 -19.09 -4.98 -4.90
CA VAL A 396 -19.29 -5.88 -6.03
C VAL A 396 -18.13 -5.79 -7.03
N ALA A 397 -17.76 -4.57 -7.45
CA ALA A 397 -16.61 -4.35 -8.34
C ALA A 397 -15.32 -4.92 -7.74
N SER A 398 -15.12 -4.75 -6.43
CA SER A 398 -13.93 -5.23 -5.72
C SER A 398 -13.84 -6.77 -5.70
N ILE A 399 -14.95 -7.47 -5.44
CA ILE A 399 -15.04 -8.93 -5.42
C ILE A 399 -14.75 -9.49 -6.81
N PHE A 400 -15.46 -9.03 -7.84
CA PHE A 400 -15.28 -9.51 -9.21
C PHE A 400 -13.87 -9.20 -9.76
N SER A 401 -13.35 -8.01 -9.47
CA SER A 401 -11.97 -7.64 -9.77
C SER A 401 -10.95 -8.53 -9.06
N LEU A 402 -11.20 -8.93 -7.80
CA LEU A 402 -10.31 -9.82 -7.05
C LEU A 402 -10.32 -11.24 -7.64
N VAL A 403 -11.49 -11.77 -7.99
CA VAL A 403 -11.63 -13.11 -8.57
C VAL A 403 -10.88 -13.22 -9.90
N THR A 404 -11.06 -12.25 -10.79
CA THR A 404 -10.34 -12.19 -12.08
C THR A 404 -8.82 -12.05 -11.87
N PHE A 405 -8.38 -11.31 -10.85
CA PHE A 405 -6.97 -11.22 -10.49
C PHE A 405 -6.38 -12.53 -9.97
N ILE A 406 -7.07 -13.22 -9.05
CA ILE A 406 -6.62 -14.52 -8.53
C ILE A 406 -6.46 -15.50 -9.69
N HIS A 407 -7.43 -15.56 -10.60
CA HIS A 407 -7.33 -16.39 -11.81
C HIS A 407 -6.13 -16.00 -12.68
N TYR A 408 -5.93 -14.70 -12.95
CA TYR A 408 -4.78 -14.22 -13.71
C TYR A 408 -3.45 -14.67 -13.09
N MET A 409 -3.31 -14.53 -11.77
CA MET A 409 -2.10 -14.90 -11.04
C MET A 409 -1.85 -16.41 -11.02
N LEU A 410 -2.89 -17.23 -10.91
CA LEU A 410 -2.76 -18.70 -10.93
C LEU A 410 -2.41 -19.19 -12.33
N THR A 411 -3.04 -18.64 -13.36
CA THR A 411 -2.89 -19.10 -14.76
C THR A 411 -1.61 -18.58 -15.40
N ASN A 412 -1.22 -17.32 -15.13
CA ASN A 412 -0.05 -16.72 -15.76
C ASN A 412 1.26 -17.16 -15.09
N LYS A 413 1.94 -18.17 -15.63
CA LYS A 413 3.20 -18.69 -15.04
C LYS A 413 4.35 -17.68 -15.05
N PHE A 414 4.42 -16.80 -16.06
CA PHE A 414 5.53 -15.86 -16.24
C PHE A 414 5.00 -14.43 -16.43
N ILE A 415 5.26 -13.58 -15.45
CA ILE A 415 4.92 -12.16 -15.49
C ILE A 415 6.20 -11.36 -15.75
N GLN A 416 6.16 -10.44 -16.72
CA GLN A 416 7.29 -9.56 -16.99
C GLN A 416 7.53 -8.61 -15.82
N LYS A 417 8.78 -8.18 -15.61
CA LYS A 417 9.18 -7.36 -14.44
C LYS A 417 8.43 -6.01 -14.39
N THR A 418 8.22 -5.38 -15.54
CA THR A 418 7.49 -4.11 -15.67
C THR A 418 6.01 -4.28 -15.35
N THR A 419 5.37 -5.31 -15.93
CA THR A 419 3.99 -5.70 -15.60
C THR A 419 3.82 -5.98 -14.11
N PHE A 420 4.77 -6.71 -13.51
CA PHE A 420 4.76 -6.99 -12.08
C PHE A 420 4.83 -5.71 -11.23
N ALA A 421 5.67 -4.75 -11.61
CA ALA A 421 5.78 -3.47 -10.91
C ALA A 421 4.50 -2.64 -11.03
N LEU A 422 3.92 -2.55 -12.23
CA LEU A 422 2.64 -1.87 -12.48
C LEU A 422 1.50 -2.53 -11.71
N LEU A 423 1.42 -3.86 -11.69
CA LEU A 423 0.45 -4.60 -10.89
C LEU A 423 0.62 -4.32 -9.39
N SER A 424 1.85 -4.25 -8.89
CA SER A 424 2.12 -3.91 -7.48
C SER A 424 1.59 -2.52 -7.11
N LEU A 425 1.82 -1.54 -7.99
CA LEU A 425 1.34 -0.17 -7.81
C LEU A 425 -0.19 -0.07 -7.91
N LEU A 426 -0.81 -0.80 -8.84
CA LEU A 426 -2.26 -0.93 -8.96
C LEU A 426 -2.89 -1.56 -7.71
N PHE A 427 -2.23 -2.56 -7.11
CA PHE A 427 -2.69 -3.18 -5.88
C PHE A 427 -2.72 -2.19 -4.72
N ALA A 428 -1.63 -1.45 -4.53
CA ALA A 428 -1.55 -0.42 -3.51
C ALA A 428 -2.64 0.66 -3.72
N SER A 429 -2.79 1.15 -4.95
CA SER A 429 -3.80 2.14 -5.31
C SER A 429 -5.23 1.62 -5.10
N LYS A 430 -5.52 0.36 -5.43
CA LYS A 430 -6.84 -0.27 -5.20
C LYS A 430 -7.17 -0.36 -3.70
N ILE A 431 -6.21 -0.75 -2.86
CA ILE A 431 -6.40 -0.80 -1.41
C ILE A 431 -6.73 0.61 -0.88
N ILE A 432 -5.93 1.62 -1.27
CA ILE A 432 -6.18 3.01 -0.88
C ILE A 432 -7.57 3.48 -1.32
N PHE A 433 -7.97 3.18 -2.56
CA PHE A 433 -9.27 3.55 -3.09
C PHE A 433 -10.43 2.93 -2.29
N ILE A 434 -10.35 1.64 -1.98
CA ILE A 434 -11.33 0.93 -1.15
C ILE A 434 -11.41 1.54 0.25
N LEU A 435 -10.25 1.77 0.89
CA LEU A 435 -10.21 2.30 2.26
C LEU A 435 -10.78 3.71 2.35
N ILE A 436 -10.50 4.59 1.38
CA ILE A 436 -10.99 5.96 1.41
C ILE A 436 -12.50 6.04 1.16
N LEU A 437 -13.03 5.26 0.20
CA LEU A 437 -14.49 5.20 0.00
C LEU A 437 -15.21 4.56 1.19
N GLY A 438 -14.65 3.50 1.78
CA GLY A 438 -15.19 2.89 2.99
C GLY A 438 -15.16 3.84 4.20
N LEU A 439 -14.06 4.58 4.37
CA LEU A 439 -13.94 5.60 5.42
C LEU A 439 -14.96 6.72 5.19
N ASN A 440 -15.12 7.18 3.95
CA ASN A 440 -16.13 8.18 3.62
C ASN A 440 -17.55 7.75 4.02
N HIS A 441 -17.90 6.49 3.77
CA HIS A 441 -19.18 5.95 4.23
C HIS A 441 -19.31 6.01 5.76
N VAL A 442 -18.27 5.61 6.49
CA VAL A 442 -18.24 5.72 7.96
C VAL A 442 -18.38 7.18 8.43
N LEU A 443 -17.72 8.13 7.77
CA LEU A 443 -17.77 9.55 8.12
C LEU A 443 -19.15 10.15 7.87
N LEU A 444 -19.77 9.84 6.73
CA LEU A 444 -21.12 10.29 6.41
C LEU A 444 -22.15 9.74 7.39
N GLY A 445 -21.98 8.50 7.88
CA GLY A 445 -22.81 7.95 8.98
C GLY A 445 -22.63 8.67 10.31
N ASN A 446 -21.55 9.45 10.49
CA ASN A 446 -21.29 10.31 11.64
C ASN A 446 -21.54 11.81 11.35
N ASN A 447 -22.29 12.14 10.29
CA ASN A 447 -22.56 13.50 9.82
C ASN A 447 -21.29 14.31 9.51
N ASN A 448 -20.23 13.64 9.07
CA ASN A 448 -18.99 14.27 8.65
C ASN A 448 -18.85 14.22 7.12
N HIS A 449 -18.89 15.39 6.49
CA HIS A 449 -18.91 15.56 5.04
C HIS A 449 -17.55 15.92 4.43
N VAL A 450 -16.46 15.93 5.22
CA VAL A 450 -15.15 16.48 4.82
C VAL A 450 -14.58 15.92 3.52
N LEU A 451 -14.80 14.64 3.21
CA LEU A 451 -14.31 13.99 1.99
C LEU A 451 -15.20 14.24 0.77
N THR A 452 -16.43 14.70 0.99
CA THR A 452 -17.42 15.04 -0.05
C THR A 452 -17.51 16.53 -0.32
N SER A 453 -17.37 17.39 0.69
CA SER A 453 -17.50 18.85 0.62
C SER A 453 -16.13 19.52 0.49
N VAL A 454 -15.48 19.33 -0.65
CA VAL A 454 -14.26 20.09 -0.99
C VAL A 454 -14.71 21.36 -1.70
N PRO A 455 -14.11 22.55 -1.44
CA PRO A 455 -14.46 23.79 -2.14
C PRO A 455 -14.18 23.76 -3.66
N THR A 456 -13.55 22.68 -4.15
CA THR A 456 -13.37 22.41 -5.58
C THR A 456 -14.52 21.54 -6.12
N PRO A 457 -14.91 21.70 -7.41
CA PRO A 457 -15.95 20.87 -8.03
C PRO A 457 -15.60 19.36 -8.05
N ILE A 458 -14.32 19.03 -7.84
CA ILE A 458 -13.81 17.67 -7.75
C ILE A 458 -13.51 17.35 -6.28
N SER A 459 -14.29 16.41 -5.71
CA SER A 459 -14.04 15.88 -4.37
C SER A 459 -12.87 14.88 -4.35
N ILE A 460 -12.30 14.63 -3.16
CA ILE A 460 -11.19 13.68 -2.96
C ILE A 460 -11.55 12.29 -3.50
N LEU A 461 -12.81 11.86 -3.34
CA LEU A 461 -13.31 10.58 -3.85
C LEU A 461 -13.18 10.48 -5.37
N LYS A 462 -13.54 11.57 -6.08
CA LYS A 462 -13.44 11.65 -7.54
C LYS A 462 -11.97 11.59 -7.97
N ILE A 463 -11.08 12.36 -7.32
CA ILE A 463 -9.63 12.36 -7.61
C ILE A 463 -9.03 10.96 -7.52
N ILE A 464 -9.30 10.24 -6.43
CA ILE A 464 -8.72 8.91 -6.21
C ILE A 464 -9.28 7.90 -7.21
N SER A 465 -10.58 7.96 -7.51
CA SER A 465 -11.21 7.08 -8.51
C SER A 465 -10.59 7.28 -9.91
N ILE A 466 -10.39 8.53 -10.32
CA ILE A 466 -9.76 8.88 -11.59
C ILE A 466 -8.30 8.43 -11.61
N THR A 467 -7.57 8.65 -10.52
CA THR A 467 -6.16 8.25 -10.41
C THR A 467 -6.01 6.73 -10.57
N TYR A 468 -6.86 5.94 -9.90
CA TYR A 468 -6.83 4.49 -10.01
C TYR A 468 -7.16 3.99 -11.42
N VAL A 469 -8.22 4.52 -12.05
CA VAL A 469 -8.56 4.15 -13.44
C VAL A 469 -7.47 4.59 -14.42
N SER A 470 -6.82 5.73 -14.19
CA SER A 470 -5.71 6.21 -15.03
C SER A 470 -4.52 5.24 -15.00
N LEU A 471 -4.20 4.69 -13.82
CA LEU A 471 -3.18 3.65 -13.69
C LEU A 471 -3.57 2.35 -14.43
N LEU A 472 -4.86 2.00 -14.42
CA LEU A 472 -5.36 0.83 -15.18
C LEU A 472 -5.26 1.06 -16.69
N ILE A 473 -5.53 2.28 -17.16
CA ILE A 473 -5.36 2.65 -18.56
C ILE A 473 -3.88 2.53 -18.96
N ILE A 474 -2.95 3.01 -18.13
CA ILE A 474 -1.50 2.87 -18.36
C ILE A 474 -1.11 1.38 -18.48
N LEU A 475 -1.61 0.52 -17.59
CA LEU A 475 -1.36 -0.92 -17.68
C LEU A 475 -1.89 -1.49 -19.00
N PHE A 476 -3.13 -1.16 -19.37
CA PHE A 476 -3.74 -1.64 -20.61
C PHE A 476 -2.96 -1.19 -21.86
N LEU A 477 -2.57 0.08 -21.94
CA LEU A 477 -1.77 0.60 -23.04
C LEU A 477 -0.40 -0.10 -23.09
N PHE A 478 0.24 -0.31 -21.94
CA PHE A 478 1.50 -1.03 -21.87
C PHE A 478 1.38 -2.46 -22.41
N GLU A 479 0.40 -3.23 -21.94
CA GLU A 479 0.22 -4.63 -22.35
C GLU A 479 -0.20 -4.76 -23.82
N THR A 480 -1.00 -3.83 -24.36
CA THR A 480 -1.40 -3.84 -25.77
C THR A 480 -0.24 -3.53 -26.70
N VAL A 481 0.60 -2.54 -26.36
CA VAL A 481 1.84 -2.25 -27.11
C VAL A 481 2.78 -3.45 -27.09
N GLN A 482 2.96 -4.11 -25.93
CA GLN A 482 3.77 -5.33 -25.84
C GLN A 482 3.23 -6.47 -26.72
N LEU A 483 1.91 -6.63 -26.77
CA LEU A 483 1.28 -7.62 -27.64
C LEU A 483 1.53 -7.31 -29.12
N GLN A 484 1.35 -6.05 -29.54
CA GLN A 484 1.58 -5.60 -30.91
C GLN A 484 3.03 -5.84 -31.34
N ILE A 485 4.01 -5.46 -30.51
CA ILE A 485 5.45 -5.70 -30.78
C ILE A 485 5.72 -7.20 -30.94
N THR A 486 5.15 -8.03 -30.07
CA THR A 486 5.36 -9.48 -30.10
C THR A 486 4.78 -10.10 -31.38
N ILE A 487 3.59 -9.66 -31.81
CA ILE A 487 2.96 -10.11 -33.06
C ILE A 487 3.81 -9.67 -34.26
N MET A 488 4.25 -8.41 -34.30
CA MET A 488 5.08 -7.87 -35.37
C MET A 488 6.39 -8.65 -35.53
N ILE A 489 7.10 -8.93 -34.42
CA ILE A 489 8.32 -9.75 -34.43
C ILE A 489 8.05 -11.15 -34.98
N LYS A 490 6.92 -11.75 -34.62
CA LYS A 490 6.56 -13.09 -35.09
C LYS A 490 6.31 -13.10 -36.60
N ILE A 491 5.58 -12.12 -37.12
CA ILE A 491 5.30 -11.95 -38.55
C ILE A 491 6.60 -11.73 -39.32
N LEU A 492 7.51 -10.87 -38.82
CA LEU A 492 8.81 -10.63 -39.44
C LEU A 492 9.68 -11.89 -39.50
N LYS A 493 9.70 -12.69 -38.43
CA LYS A 493 10.42 -13.97 -38.42
C LYS A 493 9.84 -14.97 -39.41
N GLU A 494 8.51 -15.09 -39.47
CA GLU A 494 7.85 -15.98 -40.44
C GLU A 494 8.12 -15.55 -41.89
N LYS A 495 8.16 -14.23 -42.15
CA LYS A 495 8.53 -13.70 -43.47
C LYS A 495 9.98 -14.01 -43.84
N ASN A 496 10.93 -13.82 -42.91
CA ASN A 496 12.34 -14.13 -43.14
C ASN A 496 12.57 -15.64 -43.36
N LEU A 497 11.88 -16.51 -42.60
CA LEU A 497 11.93 -17.96 -42.77
C LEU A 497 11.34 -18.45 -44.11
N LYS A 498 10.39 -17.70 -44.69
CA LYS A 498 9.89 -17.99 -46.04
C LYS A 498 10.93 -17.60 -47.10
N LEU A 499 11.54 -16.42 -46.96
CA LEU A 499 12.60 -15.96 -47.87
C LEU A 499 13.85 -16.85 -47.84
N GLU A 500 14.22 -17.42 -46.68
CA GLU A 500 15.31 -18.41 -46.56
C GLU A 500 14.98 -19.79 -47.16
N LYS A 501 13.70 -20.08 -47.44
CA LYS A 501 13.27 -21.33 -48.09
C LYS A 501 13.07 -21.19 -49.60
N GLU A 502 12.94 -19.96 -50.08
CA GLU A 502 12.76 -19.62 -51.50
C GLU A 502 14.11 -19.34 -52.20
N ASN A 503 15.18 -19.09 -51.43
CA ASN A 503 16.58 -19.06 -51.87
C ASN A 503 17.27 -20.39 -51.53
#